data_AF-S7HSJ1-F1
#
_entry.id   AF-S7HSJ1-F1
#
_cell.length_a   1.000
_cell.length_b   1.000
_cell.length_c   1.000
_cell.angle_alpha   90.00
_cell.angle_beta   90.00
_cell.angle_gamma   90.00
#
_symmetry.space_group_name_H-M   'P 1'
#
loop_
_entity.id
_entity.type
_entity.pdbx_description
1 polymer ?
#
loop_
_entity_poly.entity_id
_entity_poly.type
_entity_poly.pdbx_seq_one_letter_code
_entity_poly.pdbx_strand_id
1 'polypeptide(L)' 'MSRVGRMPIDIPAGVNVNLDGHVITVKGPKGELTRTLHQDMKITVADNVITVERLSER' A
#
# COMPACT_ATOMS: atom_id res chain seq x y z
N MET A 1 0.66 -3.27 -18.36
CA MET A 1 0.48 -3.49 -16.92
C MET A 1 1.50 -4.48 -16.38
N SER A 2 2.41 -4.05 -15.50
CA SER A 2 3.36 -4.97 -14.87
C SER A 2 2.62 -5.81 -13.83
N ARG A 3 2.74 -7.15 -13.90
CA ARG A 3 2.01 -8.10 -13.03
C ARG A 3 2.28 -7.86 -11.53
N VAL A 4 3.45 -7.30 -11.21
CA VAL A 4 3.90 -7.00 -9.85
C VAL A 4 3.01 -5.97 -9.15
N GLY A 5 2.46 -4.98 -9.87
CA GLY A 5 1.64 -3.93 -9.27
C GLY A 5 0.27 -4.40 -8.76
N ARG A 6 -0.28 -5.48 -9.33
CA ARG A 6 -1.54 -6.10 -8.91
C ARG A 6 -1.36 -7.22 -7.88
N MET A 7 -0.12 -7.57 -7.53
CA MET A 7 0.09 -8.65 -6.59
C MET A 7 -0.39 -8.20 -5.19
N PRO A 8 -1.25 -9.00 -4.54
CA PRO A 8 -1.60 -8.76 -3.15
C PRO A 8 -0.34 -8.80 -2.29
N ILE A 9 -0.19 -7.81 -1.41
CA ILE A 9 0.90 -7.74 -0.44
C ILE A 9 0.32 -8.06 0.93
N ASP A 10 0.64 -9.23 1.46
CA ASP A 10 0.19 -9.62 2.79
C ASP A 10 0.93 -8.80 3.87
N ILE A 11 0.18 -8.27 4.83
CA ILE A 11 0.72 -7.53 5.97
C ILE A 11 1.06 -8.54 7.08
N PRO A 12 2.34 -8.72 7.43
CA PRO A 12 2.72 -9.62 8.51
C PRO A 12 2.27 -9.07 9.88
N ALA A 13 2.00 -9.97 10.82
CA ALA A 13 1.55 -9.61 12.16
C ALA A 13 2.58 -8.72 12.87
N GLY A 14 2.11 -7.58 13.40
CA GLY A 14 2.95 -6.57 14.06
C GLY A 14 3.38 -5.40 13.16
N VAL A 15 2.86 -5.32 11.93
CA VAL A 15 3.01 -4.15 11.06
C VAL A 15 1.68 -3.41 10.99
N ASN A 16 1.70 -2.11 11.32
CA ASN A 16 0.56 -1.22 11.18
C ASN A 16 0.75 -0.34 9.95
N VAL A 17 -0.26 -0.27 9.09
CA VAL A 17 -0.22 0.50 7.85
C VAL A 17 -1.29 1.56 7.92
N ASN A 18 -0.86 2.82 7.97
CA ASN A 18 -1.75 3.97 7.86
C ASN A 18 -1.72 4.52 6.44
N LEU A 19 -2.89 4.85 5.91
CA LEU A 19 -3.04 5.46 4.60
C LEU A 19 -3.71 6.83 4.77
N ASP A 20 -2.92 7.90 4.71
CA ASP A 20 -3.40 9.28 4.78
C ASP A 20 -3.45 9.86 3.36
N GLY A 21 -4.53 9.55 2.64
CA GLY A 21 -4.71 9.94 1.24
C GLY A 21 -3.68 9.27 0.32
N HIS A 22 -2.59 9.98 0.03
CA HIS A 22 -1.47 9.47 -0.79
C HIS A 22 -0.20 9.24 0.00
N VAL A 23 -0.17 9.52 1.31
CA VAL A 23 0.97 9.20 2.17
C VAL A 23 0.70 7.88 2.85
N ILE A 24 1.54 6.88 2.59
CA ILE A 24 1.51 5.60 3.28
C ILE A 24 2.55 5.62 4.40
N THR A 25 2.11 5.30 5.61
CA THR A 25 2.96 5.19 6.80
C THR A 25 2.91 3.76 7.28
N VAL A 26 4.03 3.06 7.19
CA VAL A 26 4.17 1.67 7.63
C VAL A 26 4.98 1.67 8.92
N LYS A 27 4.35 1.32 10.03
CA LYS A 27 5.02 1.15 11.33
C LYS A 27 5.24 -0.33 11.57
N GLY A 28 6.49 -0.73 11.77
CA GLY A 28 6.85 -2.11 12.08
C GLY A 28 7.77 -2.21 13.29
N PRO A 29 8.18 -3.43 13.67
CA PRO A 29 9.04 -3.67 14.82
C PRO A 29 10.45 -3.06 14.67
N LYS A 30 10.84 -2.68 13.45
CA LYS A 30 12.15 -2.10 13.13
C LYS A 30 12.12 -0.57 12.93
N GLY A 31 10.97 0.07 13.13
CA GLY A 31 10.78 1.51 12.92
C GLY A 31 9.58 1.84 12.04
N GLU A 32 9.46 3.11 11.68
CA GLU A 32 8.43 3.61 10.79
C GLU A 32 9.00 4.05 9.44
N LEU A 33 8.26 3.76 8.37
CA LEU A 33 8.59 4.15 7.01
C LEU A 33 7.41 4.93 6.42
N THR A 34 7.64 6.19 6.09
CA THR A 34 6.69 7.05 5.38
C THR A 34 7.08 7.16 3.92
N ARG A 35 6.11 6.95 3.02
CA ARG A 35 6.28 7.16 1.58
C ARG A 35 5.10 7.91 1.01
N THR A 36 5.40 8.89 0.17
CA THR A 36 4.38 9.57 -0.63
C THR A 36 4.21 8.80 -1.93
N LEU A 37 3.00 8.34 -2.18
CA LEU A 37 2.58 7.65 -3.39
C LEU A 37 1.99 8.65 -4.40
N HIS A 38 1.97 8.25 -5.67
CA HIS A 38 1.44 9.10 -6.73
C HIS A 38 -0.09 9.19 -6.64
N GLN A 39 -0.66 10.33 -7.05
CA GLN A 39 -2.10 10.58 -6.94
C GLN A 39 -2.96 9.61 -7.79
N ASP A 40 -2.38 9.09 -8.88
CA ASP A 40 -3.02 8.15 -9.78
C ASP A 40 -2.98 6.68 -9.30
N MET A 41 -2.44 6.43 -8.10
CA MET A 41 -2.42 5.11 -7.47
C MET A 41 -3.50 5.02 -6.39
N LYS A 42 -4.39 4.05 -6.54
CA LYS A 42 -5.37 3.65 -5.54
C LYS A 42 -4.79 2.51 -4.72
N ILE A 43 -4.73 2.68 -3.41
CA ILE A 43 -4.32 1.63 -2.47
C ILE A 43 -5.57 1.17 -1.74
N THR A 44 -5.81 -0.13 -1.76
CA THR A 44 -6.88 -0.77 -1.00
C THR A 44 -6.23 -1.67 0.05
N VAL A 45 -6.66 -1.54 1.30
CA VAL A 45 -6.23 -2.41 2.39
C VAL A 45 -7.46 -3.21 2.83
N ALA A 46 -7.51 -4.49 2.50
CA ALA A 46 -8.61 -5.38 2.82
C ALA A 46 -8.06 -6.67 3.44
N ASP A 47 -8.63 -7.11 4.57
CA ASP A 47 -8.31 -8.39 5.21
C ASP A 47 -6.82 -8.66 5.41
N ASN A 48 -6.07 -7.64 5.83
CA ASN A 48 -4.62 -7.71 6.04
C ASN A 48 -3.79 -7.85 4.76
N VAL A 49 -4.39 -7.52 3.61
CA VAL A 49 -3.75 -7.54 2.29
C VAL A 49 -3.83 -6.14 1.68
N ILE A 50 -2.71 -5.66 1.15
CA ILE A 50 -2.62 -4.41 0.40
C ILE A 50 -2.65 -4.74 -1.08
N THR A 51 -3.62 -4.18 -1.79
CA THR A 51 -3.68 -4.19 -3.25
C THR A 51 -3.50 -2.77 -3.78
N VAL A 52 -2.68 -2.64 -4.82
CA VAL A 52 -2.43 -1.37 -5.49
C VAL A 52 -3.01 -1.44 -6.90
N GLU A 53 -3.88 -0.49 -7.20
CA GLU A 53 -4.51 -0.35 -8.52
C GLU A 53 -4.14 1.01 -9.10
N ARG A 54 -3.74 1.02 -10.38
CA ARG A 54 -3.51 2.29 -11.09
C ARG A 54 -4.82 2.76 -11.69
N LEU A 55 -5.25 3.98 -11.35
CA LEU A 55 -6.51 4.58 -11.83
C LEU A 55 -6.49 4.93 -13.33
N SER A 56 -5.30 4.92 -13.95
CA SER A 56 -5.05 5.37 -15.33
C SER A 56 -5.22 4.28 -16.40
N GLU A 57 -5.62 3.06 -16.06
CA GLU A 57 -5.89 2.04 -17.09
C GLU A 57 -7.30 2.17 -17.65
N ARG A 58 -7.39 2.99 -18.69
CA ARG A 58 -8.37 2.84 -19.77
C ARG A 58 -7.68 2.17 -20.97
#